data_AF-A0A2L1CC71-F1
#
_entry.id   AF-A0A2L1CC71-F1
#
_cell.length_a   1.000
_cell.length_b   1.000
_cell.length_c   1.000
_cell.angle_alpha   90.00
_cell.angle_beta   90.00
_cell.angle_gamma   90.00
#
_symmetry.space_group_name_H-M   'P 1'
#
loop_
_entity.id
_entity.type
_entity.pdbx_description
1 polymer ?
#
loop_
_entity_poly.entity_id
_entity_poly.type
_entity_poly.pdbx_seq_one_letter_code
_entity_poly.pdbx_strand_id
1 'polypeptide(L)'
;MVTIVPINEEERASIINGLKSSVPATKLITLKKIVDLTVLRPESLQYMEMTDKMAIQRIVSGIERIMEYDIDEVLKREASIALEKLKVTLGSKFVQNLFYCQNCNGVVDIGWENCANCGASLAEMEFAETKPCPNCNKHTSENWNNCAHCGFQLIKEEDKIQKCSGCKREVDPTWMVCPYCGTRLKVSKK
;
A
#
# COMPACT_ATOMS: atom_id res chain seq x y z
N MET A 1 0.42 -28.19 -6.91
CA MET A 1 0.44 -26.87 -7.59
C MET A 1 -0.81 -26.13 -7.14
N VAL A 2 -0.71 -24.88 -6.68
CA VAL A 2 -1.89 -24.07 -6.38
C VAL A 2 -2.35 -23.43 -7.69
N THR A 3 -3.56 -23.76 -8.14
CA THR A 3 -4.18 -23.12 -9.30
C THR A 3 -4.70 -21.75 -8.88
N ILE A 4 -3.92 -20.70 -9.17
CA ILE A 4 -4.37 -19.31 -8.99
C ILE A 4 -5.58 -19.08 -9.90
N VAL A 5 -6.68 -18.59 -9.34
CA VAL A 5 -7.88 -18.19 -10.11
C VAL A 5 -7.82 -16.67 -10.28
N PRO A 6 -7.45 -16.12 -11.46
CA PRO A 6 -7.30 -14.68 -11.62
C PRO A 6 -8.61 -13.94 -11.47
N ILE A 7 -8.55 -12.66 -11.08
CA ILE A 7 -9.71 -11.76 -11.14
C ILE A 7 -9.98 -11.43 -12.61
N ASN A 8 -11.09 -11.89 -13.16
CA ASN A 8 -11.46 -11.64 -14.55
C ASN A 8 -11.86 -10.17 -14.78
N GLU A 9 -12.04 -9.77 -16.05
CA GLU A 9 -12.34 -8.38 -16.40
C GLU A 9 -13.71 -7.91 -15.85
N GLU A 10 -14.72 -8.78 -15.87
CA GLU A 10 -16.05 -8.48 -15.34
C GLU A 10 -16.03 -8.24 -13.82
N GLU A 11 -15.34 -9.09 -13.06
CA GLU A 11 -15.21 -8.96 -11.60
C GLU A 11 -14.43 -7.68 -11.25
N ARG A 12 -13.36 -7.38 -11.99
CA ARG A 12 -12.56 -6.15 -11.86
C ARG A 12 -13.39 -4.90 -12.16
N ALA A 13 -14.14 -4.89 -13.26
CA ALA A 13 -15.02 -3.80 -13.64
C ALA A 13 -16.16 -3.60 -12.62
N SER A 14 -16.75 -4.70 -12.15
CA SER A 14 -17.75 -4.70 -11.07
C SER A 14 -17.22 -4.03 -9.81
N ILE A 15 -15.99 -4.34 -9.38
CA ILE A 15 -15.37 -3.71 -8.20
C ILE A 15 -15.11 -2.22 -8.44
N ILE A 16 -14.47 -1.85 -9.56
CA ILE A 16 -14.12 -0.45 -9.85
C ILE A 16 -15.37 0.43 -10.00
N ASN A 17 -16.43 -0.07 -10.63
CA ASN A 17 -17.69 0.65 -10.78
C ASN A 17 -18.49 0.69 -9.47
N GLY A 18 -18.43 -0.38 -8.66
CA GLY A 18 -19.07 -0.44 -7.36
C GLY A 18 -18.55 0.59 -6.35
N LEU A 19 -17.22 0.79 -6.31
CA LEU A 19 -16.58 1.86 -5.51
C LEU A 19 -16.99 3.27 -5.96
N LYS A 20 -17.27 3.45 -7.25
CA LYS A 20 -17.69 4.73 -7.84
C LYS A 20 -19.21 4.96 -7.84
N SER A 21 -19.99 3.98 -7.39
CA SER A 21 -21.46 4.07 -7.40
C SER A 21 -21.93 5.25 -6.55
N SER A 22 -23.02 5.91 -6.95
CA SER A 22 -23.72 6.88 -6.09
C SER A 22 -24.53 6.21 -4.97
N VAL A 23 -24.76 4.89 -5.05
CA VAL A 23 -25.62 4.15 -4.13
C VAL A 23 -24.81 3.60 -2.95
N PRO A 24 -25.10 3.99 -1.68
CA PRO A 24 -24.35 3.56 -0.51
C PRO A 24 -24.29 2.04 -0.33
N ALA A 25 -25.41 1.34 -0.56
CA ALA A 25 -25.46 -0.12 -0.47
C ALA A 25 -24.52 -0.81 -1.48
N THR A 26 -24.38 -0.26 -2.70
CA THR A 26 -23.44 -0.79 -3.71
C THR A 26 -22.00 -0.60 -3.28
N LYS A 27 -21.64 0.57 -2.73
CA LYS A 27 -20.31 0.80 -2.15
C LYS A 27 -20.02 -0.21 -1.03
N LEU A 28 -20.94 -0.38 -0.08
CA LEU A 28 -20.79 -1.29 1.06
C LEU A 28 -20.59 -2.74 0.63
N ILE A 29 -21.41 -3.24 -0.31
CA ILE A 29 -21.26 -4.60 -0.86
C ILE A 29 -19.91 -4.74 -1.58
N THR A 30 -19.46 -3.71 -2.28
CA THR A 30 -18.18 -3.73 -2.98
C THR A 30 -16.99 -3.76 -2.02
N LEU A 31 -17.03 -2.96 -0.95
CA LEU A 31 -16.02 -2.96 0.11
C LEU A 31 -15.93 -4.34 0.79
N LYS A 32 -17.08 -4.95 1.11
CA LYS A 32 -17.14 -6.31 1.64
C LYS A 32 -16.58 -7.34 0.66
N LYS A 33 -16.94 -7.27 -0.63
CA LYS A 33 -16.36 -8.14 -1.67
C LYS A 33 -14.83 -8.03 -1.75
N ILE A 34 -14.27 -6.82 -1.63
CA ILE A 34 -12.81 -6.63 -1.59
C ILE A 34 -12.22 -7.30 -0.34
N VAL A 35 -12.85 -7.14 0.83
CA VAL A 35 -12.46 -7.84 2.06
C VAL A 35 -12.54 -9.36 1.90
N ASP A 36 -13.59 -9.90 1.29
CA ASP A 36 -13.74 -11.35 1.07
C ASP A 36 -12.64 -11.87 0.12
N LEU A 37 -12.24 -11.12 -0.90
CA LEU A 37 -11.09 -11.45 -1.75
C LEU A 37 -9.78 -11.49 -0.94
N THR A 38 -9.55 -10.56 0.00
CA THR A 38 -8.33 -10.56 0.84
C THR A 38 -8.21 -11.79 1.75
N VAL A 39 -9.34 -12.43 2.09
CA VAL A 39 -9.40 -13.59 2.99
C VAL A 39 -9.47 -14.91 2.23
N LEU A 40 -10.25 -14.98 1.15
CA LEU A 40 -10.57 -16.22 0.43
C LEU A 40 -9.68 -16.46 -0.81
N ARG A 41 -9.16 -15.40 -1.43
CA ARG A 41 -8.37 -15.46 -2.68
C ARG A 41 -7.21 -14.43 -2.70
N PRO A 42 -6.32 -14.42 -1.68
CA PRO A 42 -5.23 -13.44 -1.60
C PRO A 42 -4.26 -13.53 -2.78
N GLU A 43 -4.00 -14.73 -3.31
CA GLU A 43 -3.11 -14.96 -4.45
C GLU A 43 -3.64 -14.29 -5.73
N SER A 44 -4.97 -14.20 -5.88
CA SER A 44 -5.61 -13.54 -7.02
C SER A 44 -5.39 -12.03 -7.03
N LEU A 45 -5.35 -11.41 -5.83
CA LEU A 45 -5.03 -9.99 -5.67
C LEU A 45 -3.53 -9.72 -5.88
N GLN A 46 -2.65 -10.58 -5.37
CA GLN A 46 -1.21 -10.51 -5.60
C GLN A 46 -0.84 -10.70 -7.07
N TYR A 47 -1.49 -11.65 -7.76
CA TYR A 47 -1.33 -11.84 -9.20
C TYR A 47 -1.82 -10.62 -9.99
N MET A 48 -2.95 -10.01 -9.59
CA MET A 48 -3.44 -8.77 -10.21
C MET A 48 -2.50 -7.58 -9.96
N GLU A 49 -1.82 -7.50 -8.82
CA GLU A 49 -0.80 -6.47 -8.57
C GLU A 49 0.40 -6.59 -9.51
N MET A 50 0.91 -7.82 -9.66
CA MET A 50 2.03 -8.11 -10.55
C MET A 50 1.71 -7.90 -12.04
N THR A 51 0.44 -8.06 -12.45
CA THR A 51 0.03 -8.03 -13.88
C THR A 51 -0.73 -6.78 -14.31
N ASP A 52 -1.51 -6.16 -13.41
CA ASP A 52 -2.30 -4.95 -13.66
C ASP A 52 -2.32 -4.07 -12.39
N LYS A 53 -1.16 -3.47 -12.11
CA LYS A 53 -0.98 -2.50 -11.03
C LYS A 53 -1.92 -1.29 -11.15
N MET A 54 -2.37 -0.94 -12.37
CA MET A 54 -3.35 0.14 -12.59
C MET A 54 -4.73 -0.20 -12.03
N ALA A 55 -5.22 -1.44 -12.22
CA ALA A 55 -6.50 -1.86 -11.64
C ALA A 55 -6.47 -1.86 -10.11
N ILE A 56 -5.40 -2.38 -9.50
CA ILE A 56 -5.21 -2.32 -8.04
C ILE A 56 -5.20 -0.87 -7.55
N GLN A 57 -4.47 0.03 -8.23
CA GLN A 57 -4.42 1.44 -7.83
C GLN A 57 -5.77 2.15 -7.99
N ARG A 58 -6.55 1.84 -9.04
CA ARG A 58 -7.93 2.32 -9.19
C ARG A 58 -8.87 1.82 -8.09
N ILE A 59 -8.62 0.61 -7.56
CA ILE A 59 -9.33 0.07 -6.38
C ILE A 59 -8.91 0.84 -5.13
N VAL A 60 -7.61 0.99 -4.88
CA VAL A 60 -7.05 1.72 -3.72
C VAL A 60 -7.56 3.16 -3.66
N SER A 61 -7.39 3.96 -4.72
CA SER A 61 -7.89 5.35 -4.76
C SER A 61 -9.42 5.43 -4.70
N GLY A 62 -10.13 4.38 -5.14
CA GLY A 62 -11.58 4.27 -4.99
C GLY A 62 -12.01 4.07 -3.54
N ILE A 63 -11.29 3.25 -2.78
CA ILE A 63 -11.50 3.06 -1.34
C ILE A 63 -11.11 4.32 -0.55
N GLU A 64 -9.95 4.90 -0.84
CA GLU A 64 -9.46 6.12 -0.18
C GLU A 64 -10.42 7.30 -0.38
N ARG A 65 -11.00 7.44 -1.58
CA ARG A 65 -12.05 8.45 -1.83
C ARG A 65 -13.31 8.24 -0.99
N ILE A 66 -13.72 7.00 -0.71
CA ILE A 66 -14.86 6.72 0.20
C ILE A 66 -14.45 7.04 1.65
N MET A 67 -13.24 6.65 2.05
CA MET A 67 -12.70 6.90 3.39
C MET A 67 -12.63 8.39 3.73
N GLU A 68 -12.25 9.24 2.77
CA GLU A 68 -12.05 10.69 2.97
C GLU A 68 -13.32 11.52 2.71
N TYR A 69 -14.08 11.26 1.63
CA TYR A 69 -15.13 12.16 1.15
C TYR A 69 -16.57 11.63 1.24
N ASP A 70 -16.82 10.41 1.73
CA ASP A 70 -18.20 9.95 1.91
C ASP A 70 -18.91 10.71 3.06
N ILE A 71 -20.24 10.70 3.05
CA ILE A 71 -21.07 11.30 4.10
C ILE A 71 -21.42 10.24 5.16
N ASP A 72 -21.47 8.97 4.77
CA ASP A 72 -21.79 7.86 5.66
C ASP A 72 -20.55 7.37 6.43
N GLU A 73 -20.54 7.60 7.74
CA GLU A 73 -19.46 7.15 8.65
C GLU A 73 -19.30 5.61 8.69
N VAL A 74 -20.35 4.84 8.38
CA VAL A 74 -20.24 3.39 8.22
C VAL A 74 -19.43 3.06 6.97
N LEU A 75 -19.67 3.77 5.85
CA LEU A 75 -18.88 3.59 4.63
C LEU A 75 -17.43 3.99 4.83
N LYS A 76 -17.13 5.09 5.52
CA LYS A 76 -15.75 5.47 5.85
C LYS A 76 -15.04 4.38 6.64
N ARG A 77 -15.69 3.86 7.69
CA ARG A 77 -15.13 2.79 8.53
C ARG A 77 -14.89 1.50 7.75
N GLU A 78 -15.86 1.06 6.95
CA GLU A 78 -15.72 -0.15 6.12
C GLU A 78 -14.65 0.05 5.03
N ALA A 79 -14.51 1.27 4.50
CA ALA A 79 -13.42 1.63 3.59
C ALA A 79 -12.05 1.57 4.26
N SER A 80 -11.89 2.10 5.49
CA SER A 80 -10.66 1.95 6.27
C SER A 80 -10.27 0.48 6.46
N ILE A 81 -11.24 -0.38 6.84
CA ILE A 81 -11.03 -1.82 7.06
C ILE A 81 -10.66 -2.53 5.74
N ALA A 82 -11.34 -2.21 4.65
CA ALA A 82 -11.04 -2.78 3.33
C ALA A 82 -9.64 -2.36 2.85
N LEU A 83 -9.25 -1.10 3.07
CA LEU A 83 -7.94 -0.58 2.71
C LEU A 83 -6.82 -1.25 3.52
N GLU A 84 -6.98 -1.37 4.85
CA GLU A 84 -6.01 -2.03 5.72
C GLU A 84 -5.77 -3.48 5.27
N LYS A 85 -6.86 -4.26 5.10
CA LYS A 85 -6.75 -5.67 4.66
C LYS A 85 -6.14 -5.80 3.26
N LEU A 86 -6.54 -4.95 2.32
CA LEU A 86 -5.97 -4.95 0.97
C LEU A 86 -4.47 -4.67 1.00
N LYS A 87 -4.03 -3.65 1.77
CA LYS A 87 -2.61 -3.33 1.97
C LYS A 87 -1.84 -4.50 2.61
N VAL A 88 -2.44 -5.22 3.56
CA VAL A 88 -1.82 -6.43 4.16
C VAL A 88 -1.68 -7.56 3.14
N THR A 89 -2.73 -7.86 2.35
CA THR A 89 -2.70 -8.94 1.33
C THR A 89 -1.71 -8.67 0.21
N LEU A 90 -1.59 -7.41 -0.24
CA LEU A 90 -0.61 -6.98 -1.25
C LEU A 90 0.81 -6.82 -0.68
N GLY A 91 0.97 -6.97 0.64
CA GLY A 91 2.21 -6.73 1.37
C GLY A 91 2.49 -5.24 1.59
N SER A 92 3.43 -4.95 2.50
CA SER A 92 3.80 -3.59 2.94
C SER A 92 4.42 -2.69 1.85
N LYS A 93 4.38 -3.09 0.59
CA LYS A 93 4.75 -2.26 -0.56
C LYS A 93 3.59 -1.35 -1.01
N PHE A 94 2.37 -1.58 -0.50
CA PHE A 94 1.16 -0.86 -0.93
C PHE A 94 0.82 0.42 -0.16
N VAL A 95 1.73 1.41 -0.20
CA VAL A 95 1.45 2.73 -0.79
C VAL A 95 2.77 3.23 -1.36
N GLN A 96 2.89 3.23 -2.68
CA GLN A 96 3.86 4.09 -3.36
C GLN A 96 3.12 4.79 -4.50
N ASN A 97 3.41 6.06 -4.69
CA ASN A 97 2.93 6.78 -5.86
C ASN A 97 3.36 6.05 -7.12
N LEU A 98 2.46 5.98 -8.10
CA LEU A 98 2.79 5.38 -9.37
C LEU A 98 3.78 6.30 -10.08
N PHE A 99 5.05 5.90 -10.07
CA PHE A 99 6.06 6.55 -10.89
C PHE A 99 5.89 6.08 -12.34
N TYR A 100 5.89 7.04 -13.26
CA TYR A 100 5.76 6.80 -14.69
C TYR A 100 7.08 7.14 -15.37
N CYS A 101 7.52 6.27 -16.27
CA CYS A 101 8.66 6.54 -17.14
C CYS A 101 8.32 7.74 -18.06
N GLN A 102 9.09 8.83 -17.96
CA GLN A 102 8.85 10.04 -18.74
C GLN A 102 8.97 9.81 -20.27
N ASN A 103 9.64 8.74 -20.70
CA ASN A 103 9.80 8.38 -22.12
C ASN A 103 8.61 7.57 -22.70
N CYS A 104 8.13 6.55 -21.99
CA CYS A 104 7.11 5.62 -22.52
C CYS A 104 5.80 5.57 -21.72
N ASN A 105 5.66 6.42 -20.69
CA ASN A 105 4.55 6.45 -19.73
C ASN A 105 4.22 5.10 -19.06
N GLY A 106 5.17 4.16 -19.06
CA GLY A 106 5.04 2.87 -18.40
C GLY A 106 5.24 3.02 -16.89
N VAL A 107 4.52 2.23 -16.10
CA VAL A 107 4.68 2.19 -14.65
C VAL A 107 6.06 1.62 -14.31
N VAL A 108 6.79 2.28 -13.40
CA VAL A 108 8.14 1.89 -12.97
C VAL A 108 8.28 1.91 -11.45
N ASP A 109 9.30 1.22 -10.95
CA ASP A 109 9.74 1.28 -9.57
C ASP A 109 11.03 2.13 -9.50
N ILE A 110 11.11 3.08 -8.57
CA ILE A 110 12.28 3.95 -8.40
C ILE A 110 13.51 3.22 -7.83
N GLY A 111 13.38 1.96 -7.43
CA GLY A 111 14.48 1.04 -7.15
C GLY A 111 15.14 0.45 -8.39
N TRP A 112 14.58 0.64 -9.59
CA TRP A 112 15.18 0.18 -10.84
C TRP A 112 16.07 1.25 -11.45
N GLU A 113 17.16 0.83 -12.11
CA GLU A 113 18.02 1.76 -12.86
C GLU A 113 17.45 2.10 -14.24
N ASN A 114 16.75 1.16 -14.88
CA ASN A 114 16.20 1.30 -16.23
C ASN A 114 14.73 0.89 -16.28
N CYS A 115 13.96 1.52 -17.17
CA CYS A 115 12.56 1.18 -17.41
C CYS A 115 12.43 -0.21 -18.03
N ALA A 116 11.74 -1.13 -17.37
CA ALA A 116 11.49 -2.48 -17.89
C ALA A 116 10.68 -2.52 -19.21
N ASN A 117 9.97 -1.44 -19.56
CA ASN A 117 9.15 -1.35 -20.77
C ASN A 117 9.89 -0.76 -21.98
N CYS A 118 10.77 0.23 -21.78
CA CYS A 118 11.45 0.93 -22.89
C CYS A 118 12.98 1.07 -22.77
N GLY A 119 13.59 0.55 -21.70
CA GLY A 119 15.04 0.60 -21.48
C GLY A 119 15.61 1.97 -21.08
N ALA A 120 14.80 3.03 -20.99
CA ALA A 120 15.27 4.36 -20.60
C ALA A 120 15.81 4.40 -19.16
N SER A 121 16.90 5.14 -18.95
CA SER A 121 17.50 5.41 -17.63
C SER A 121 16.51 6.11 -16.72
N LEU A 122 16.20 5.51 -15.56
CA LEU A 122 15.33 6.09 -14.53
C LEU A 122 16.12 6.95 -13.54
N ALA A 123 17.44 6.78 -13.47
CA ALA A 123 18.31 7.54 -12.58
C ALA A 123 18.38 9.03 -12.94
N GLU A 124 18.13 9.37 -14.21
CA GLU A 124 18.13 10.74 -14.76
C GLU A 124 16.73 11.38 -14.78
N MET A 125 15.67 10.65 -14.39
CA MET A 125 14.31 11.17 -14.36
C MET A 125 14.00 11.87 -13.03
N GLU A 126 13.19 12.93 -13.08
CA GLU A 126 12.68 13.61 -11.89
C GLU A 126 11.35 12.98 -11.44
N PHE A 127 11.28 12.65 -10.14
CA PHE A 127 10.07 12.16 -9.48
C PHE A 127 9.77 13.07 -8.28
N ALA A 128 8.82 13.99 -8.45
CA ALA A 128 8.54 15.11 -7.54
C ALA A 128 8.19 14.70 -6.08
N GLU A 129 7.82 13.44 -5.86
CA GLU A 129 7.32 12.90 -4.60
C GLU A 129 8.29 11.88 -4.00
N THR A 130 9.60 12.07 -4.23
CA THR A 130 10.67 11.21 -3.73
C THR A 130 11.73 12.00 -2.98
N LYS A 131 12.41 11.34 -2.04
CA LYS A 131 13.55 11.92 -1.31
C LYS A 131 14.84 11.30 -1.86
N PRO A 132 15.89 12.06 -2.19
CA PRO A 132 17.17 11.50 -2.60
C PRO A 132 17.85 10.82 -1.41
N CYS A 133 18.54 9.70 -1.66
CA CYS A 133 19.34 9.03 -0.64
C CYS A 133 20.52 9.95 -0.21
N PRO A 134 20.75 10.19 1.09
CA PRO A 134 21.83 11.05 1.55
C PRO A 134 23.25 10.52 1.24
N ASN A 135 23.37 9.24 0.84
CA ASN A 135 24.64 8.60 0.50
C ASN A 135 24.91 8.53 -1.01
N CYS A 136 23.93 8.08 -1.81
CA CYS A 136 24.10 7.89 -3.26
C CYS A 136 23.30 8.84 -4.15
N ASN A 137 22.57 9.80 -3.56
CA ASN A 137 21.73 10.82 -4.20
C ASN A 137 20.61 10.33 -5.16
N LYS A 138 20.50 9.03 -5.43
CA LYS A 138 19.38 8.43 -6.18
C LYS A 138 18.08 8.49 -5.38
N HIS A 139 16.95 8.55 -6.09
CA HIS A 139 15.60 8.61 -5.53
C HIS A 139 15.26 7.42 -4.62
N THR A 140 14.53 7.69 -3.55
CA THR A 140 14.08 6.69 -2.56
C THR A 140 12.62 6.92 -2.18
N SER A 141 11.95 5.84 -1.78
CA SER A 141 10.61 5.88 -1.20
C SER A 141 10.68 6.02 0.32
N GLU A 142 9.72 6.74 0.90
CA GLU A 142 9.58 6.91 2.35
C GLU A 142 9.41 5.58 3.11
N ASN A 143 8.90 4.54 2.43
CA ASN A 143 8.67 3.21 3.01
C ASN A 143 9.91 2.29 2.99
N TRP A 144 11.06 2.77 2.50
CA TRP A 144 12.29 1.98 2.45
C TRP A 144 13.10 2.10 3.74
N ASN A 145 13.31 0.99 4.46
CA ASN A 145 14.26 0.95 5.59
C ASN A 145 15.71 1.20 5.13
N ASN A 146 16.06 0.69 3.95
CA ASN A 146 17.39 0.75 3.34
C ASN A 146 17.25 1.16 1.88
N CYS A 147 18.18 1.97 1.40
CA CYS A 147 18.24 2.37 0.00
C CYS A 147 18.47 1.15 -0.90
N ALA A 148 17.54 0.86 -1.81
CA ALA A 148 17.67 -0.26 -2.76
C ALA A 148 18.94 -0.15 -3.65
N HIS A 149 19.44 1.07 -3.86
CA HIS A 149 20.59 1.34 -4.74
C HIS A 149 21.96 1.20 -4.07
N CYS A 150 22.08 1.42 -2.76
CA CYS A 150 23.38 1.45 -2.07
C CYS A 150 23.38 0.82 -0.66
N GLY A 151 22.27 0.25 -0.20
CA GLY A 151 22.13 -0.39 1.11
C GLY A 151 22.05 0.57 2.31
N PHE A 152 22.34 1.87 2.14
CA PHE A 152 22.33 2.87 3.22
C PHE A 152 21.00 2.86 3.98
N GLN A 153 21.07 2.84 5.32
CA GLN A 153 19.88 2.81 6.18
C GLN A 153 19.19 4.18 6.19
N LEU A 154 17.99 4.25 5.63
CA LEU A 154 17.19 5.48 5.48
C LEU A 154 16.37 5.78 6.73
N ILE A 155 15.85 4.74 7.41
CA ILE A 155 15.03 4.86 8.62
C ILE A 155 15.89 4.49 9.84
N LYS A 156 16.09 5.45 10.76
CA LYS A 156 16.81 5.20 12.01
C LYS A 156 15.97 4.33 12.94
N GLU A 157 16.60 3.68 13.91
CA GLU A 157 15.86 2.82 14.86
C GLU A 157 14.90 3.61 15.74
N GLU A 158 15.21 4.89 15.98
CA GLU A 158 14.39 5.88 16.70
C GLU A 158 13.05 6.15 15.98
N ASP A 159 13.02 6.08 14.65
CA ASP A 159 11.85 6.38 13.81
C ASP A 159 10.96 5.15 13.56
N LYS A 160 11.36 3.96 14.02
CA LYS A 160 10.58 2.73 13.85
C LYS A 160 9.36 2.74 14.76
N ILE A 161 8.17 2.66 14.17
CA ILE A 161 6.89 2.55 14.89
C ILE A 161 6.94 1.36 15.86
N GLN A 162 6.95 1.65 17.16
CA GLN A 162 7.00 0.62 18.20
C GLN A 162 5.67 -0.14 18.24
N LYS A 163 5.74 -1.48 18.25
CA LYS A 163 4.55 -2.35 18.33
C LYS A 163 4.53 -3.11 19.64
N CYS A 164 3.34 -3.20 20.24
CA CYS A 164 3.14 -3.91 21.50
C CYS A 164 3.43 -5.40 21.33
N SER A 165 4.29 -5.98 22.18
CA SER A 165 4.60 -7.41 22.17
C SER A 165 3.40 -8.32 22.44
N GLY A 166 2.39 -7.84 23.17
CA GLY A 166 1.18 -8.59 23.49
C GLY A 166 0.14 -8.58 22.37
N CYS A 167 -0.30 -7.38 21.93
CA CYS A 167 -1.41 -7.24 20.97
C CYS A 167 -1.00 -6.81 19.56
N LYS A 168 0.30 -6.60 19.29
CA LYS A 168 0.89 -6.16 18.01
C LYS A 168 0.41 -4.81 17.46
N ARG A 169 -0.48 -4.11 18.17
CA ARG A 169 -0.88 -2.73 17.85
C ARG A 169 0.29 -1.77 18.02
N GLU A 170 0.24 -0.69 17.25
CA GLU A 170 1.18 0.42 17.32
C GLU A 170 0.99 1.17 18.63
N VAL A 171 2.09 1.56 19.25
CA VAL A 171 2.15 2.18 20.57
C VAL A 171 3.26 3.22 20.60
N ASP A 172 3.05 4.30 21.32
CA ASP A 172 4.08 5.32 21.49
C ASP A 172 5.26 4.77 22.31
N PRO A 173 6.52 4.98 21.88
CA PRO A 173 7.71 4.50 22.60
C PRO A 173 7.90 5.15 23.98
N THR A 174 7.24 6.29 24.27
CA THR A 174 7.22 6.93 25.60
C THR A 174 6.29 6.25 26.60
N TRP A 175 5.35 5.41 26.14
CA TRP A 175 4.40 4.75 27.03
C TRP A 175 5.02 3.56 27.75
N MET A 176 4.79 3.45 29.06
CA MET A 176 5.24 2.30 29.85
C MET A 176 4.32 1.06 29.73
N VAL A 177 3.06 1.26 29.34
CA VAL A 177 2.02 0.22 29.29
C VAL A 177 1.14 0.43 28.06
N CYS A 178 0.84 -0.66 27.34
CA CYS A 178 -0.07 -0.62 26.20
C CYS A 178 -1.52 -0.35 26.65
N PRO A 179 -2.18 0.73 26.19
CA PRO A 179 -3.55 1.05 26.59
C PRO A 179 -4.59 0.03 26.08
N TYR A 180 -4.23 -0.76 25.06
CA TYR A 180 -5.14 -1.71 24.43
C TYR A 180 -5.17 -3.11 25.07
N CYS A 181 -4.13 -3.48 25.84
CA CYS A 181 -4.02 -4.83 26.40
C CYS A 181 -3.25 -4.93 27.73
N GLY A 182 -2.82 -3.81 28.34
CA GLY A 182 -2.12 -3.79 29.63
C GLY A 182 -0.70 -4.37 29.61
N THR A 183 -0.18 -4.82 28.46
CA THR A 183 1.19 -5.34 28.35
C THR A 183 2.21 -4.21 28.57
N ARG A 184 3.18 -4.42 29.47
CA ARG A 184 4.30 -3.48 29.67
C ARG A 184 5.14 -3.36 28.41
N LEU A 185 5.43 -2.12 28.03
CA LEU A 185 6.26 -1.80 26.88
C LEU A 185 7.71 -1.62 27.33
N LYS A 186 8.66 -2.02 26.47
CA LYS A 186 10.07 -1.68 26.69
C LYS A 186 10.27 -0.26 26.19
N VAL A 187 10.78 0.61 27.05
CA VAL A 187 11.17 1.98 26.66
C VAL A 187 12.51 1.89 25.94
N SER A 188 12.57 2.31 24.69
CA SER A 188 13.85 2.55 24.01
C SER A 188 14.56 3.70 24.72
N LYS A 189 15.79 3.47 25.19
CA LYS A 189 16.58 4.52 25.83
C LYS A 189 16.99 5.55 24.77
N LYS A 190 16.80 6.83 25.09
CA LYS A 190 17.49 7.96 24.46
C LYS A 190 19.00 7.86 24.67
#